data_AF-A0A842AVI9-F1
#
_entry.id   AF-A0A842AVI9-F1
#
_cell.length_a   1.000
_cell.length_b   1.000
_cell.length_c   1.000
_cell.angle_alpha   90.00
_cell.angle_beta   90.00
_cell.angle_gamma   90.00
#
_symmetry.space_group_name_H-M   'P 1'
#
loop_
_entity.id
_entity.type
_entity.pdbx_description
1 polymer ?
#
loop_
_entity_poly.entity_id
_entity_poly.type
_entity_poly.pdbx_seq_one_letter_code
_entity_poly.pdbx_strand_id
1 'polypeptide(L)'
;MIEKEVDGVKIQTLTGRTAIRYGLQVANKNSDYLCVCFIGSEEGQRLYLKEERNHTLFVMPPNQDDGKPQLTMVNYEKCVNELVEKTAEKLKINRKNILVFGYDEAATMALYFTMYFHYNHAIIGDPVVMAKYYIFQQNPLKPRLKTETRIDKMFQKMYIDNFNQPNIHFYSGSNSQNYEKEVKYLIQVLQEKAILKSIERKRNVGVKGYPGFMTKHKNILMNQLTCEEVIAWQYGHKVLAECLLPEYLQNDKTIQYAFYFYQIGKNDASHKTKYQDSAQYRFVADEGGSYFVKVFIRRGREKMTQNSSKFRITIVEDF
;
A
#
# COMPACT_ATOMS: atom_id res chain seq x y z
N MET A 1 26.09 -0.30 16.15
CA MET A 1 24.93 -0.78 15.37
C MET A 1 24.42 -2.03 16.09
N ILE A 2 23.18 -2.03 16.58
CA ILE A 2 22.57 -3.22 17.20
C ILE A 2 21.57 -3.75 16.18
N GLU A 3 21.77 -4.97 15.72
CA GLU A 3 20.90 -5.63 14.73
C GLU A 3 19.93 -6.57 15.48
N LYS A 4 18.63 -6.38 15.25
CA LYS A 4 17.61 -7.38 15.60
C LYS A 4 16.83 -7.68 14.33
N GLU A 5 16.64 -8.95 14.02
CA GLU A 5 15.83 -9.38 12.87
C GLU A 5 14.38 -9.61 13.32
N VAL A 6 13.43 -9.02 12.61
CA VAL A 6 11.99 -9.21 12.83
C VAL A 6 11.35 -9.50 11.48
N ASP A 7 10.73 -10.68 11.34
CA ASP A 7 10.07 -11.13 10.10
C ASP A 7 10.93 -10.96 8.82
N GLY A 8 12.23 -11.27 8.90
CA GLY A 8 13.17 -11.17 7.77
C GLY A 8 13.69 -9.76 7.46
N VAL A 9 13.28 -8.74 8.22
CA VAL A 9 13.78 -7.37 8.09
C VAL A 9 14.81 -7.08 9.18
N LYS A 10 16.02 -6.72 8.75
CA LYS A 10 17.09 -6.25 9.65
C LYS A 10 16.73 -4.88 10.19
N ILE A 11 16.44 -4.80 11.49
CA ILE A 11 16.22 -3.54 12.18
C ILE A 11 17.58 -2.95 12.52
N GLN A 12 17.81 -1.75 12.00
CA GLN A 12 18.98 -0.93 12.26
C GLN A 12 18.61 0.20 13.21
N THR A 13 19.59 0.64 13.98
CA THR A 13 19.49 1.84 14.81
C THR A 13 20.46 2.87 14.27
N LEU A 14 19.94 4.00 13.77
CA LEU A 14 20.77 5.14 13.44
C LEU A 14 21.28 5.75 14.75
N THR A 15 22.58 5.61 15.02
CA THR A 15 23.19 6.08 16.27
C THR A 15 23.64 7.53 16.16
N GLY A 16 23.10 8.39 17.02
CA GLY A 16 23.46 9.79 17.26
C GLY A 16 23.00 10.20 18.66
N ARG A 17 22.86 11.51 18.97
CA ARG A 17 22.19 11.95 20.22
C ARG A 17 20.76 11.41 20.35
N THR A 18 20.18 10.96 19.25
CA THR A 18 18.83 10.45 19.12
C THR A 18 18.84 9.16 18.29
N ALA A 19 18.44 8.04 18.89
CA ALA A 19 18.41 6.75 18.21
C ALA A 19 17.06 6.55 17.50
N ILE A 20 17.08 6.45 16.18
CA ILE A 20 15.91 6.03 15.39
C ILE A 20 16.08 4.58 15.00
N ARG A 21 15.05 3.78 15.29
CA ARG A 21 14.95 2.39 14.86
C ARG A 21 14.22 2.34 13.53
N TYR A 22 14.79 1.64 12.57
CA TYR A 22 14.19 1.48 11.26
C TYR A 22 14.54 0.14 10.64
N GLY A 23 13.69 -0.35 9.75
CA GLY A 23 13.98 -1.49 8.89
C GLY A 23 13.98 -1.04 7.44
N LEU A 24 14.91 -1.53 6.63
CA LEU A 24 14.90 -1.30 5.19
C LEU A 24 14.79 -2.63 4.47
N GLN A 25 13.69 -2.80 3.75
CA GLN A 25 13.49 -3.89 2.81
C GLN A 25 13.70 -3.36 1.40
N VAL A 26 14.73 -3.86 0.73
CA VAL A 26 15.00 -3.51 -0.67
C VAL A 26 14.18 -4.45 -1.56
N ALA A 27 13.50 -3.91 -2.59
CA ALA A 27 12.73 -4.72 -3.52
C ALA A 27 13.60 -5.78 -4.22
N ASN A 28 13.02 -6.94 -4.47
CA ASN A 28 13.67 -8.02 -5.24
C ASN A 28 13.73 -7.74 -6.75
N LYS A 29 13.09 -6.65 -7.21
CA LYS A 29 13.07 -6.17 -8.59
C LYS A 29 13.33 -4.66 -8.60
N ASN A 30 13.72 -4.11 -9.74
CA ASN A 30 13.81 -2.66 -9.90
C ASN A 30 12.45 -2.03 -9.59
N SER A 31 12.42 -1.14 -8.59
CA SER A 31 11.23 -0.37 -8.20
C SER A 31 11.62 1.10 -8.23
N ASP A 32 10.79 1.91 -8.89
CA ASP A 32 11.00 3.36 -8.95
C ASP A 32 10.37 4.09 -7.76
N TYR A 33 9.85 3.36 -6.77
CA TYR A 33 9.14 3.88 -5.61
C TYR A 33 9.79 3.49 -4.29
N LEU A 34 9.70 4.40 -3.31
CA LEU A 34 10.04 4.15 -1.91
C LEU A 34 8.78 4.26 -1.07
N CYS A 35 8.43 3.17 -0.39
CA CYS A 35 7.39 3.14 0.60
C CYS A 35 7.96 3.50 1.97
N VAL A 36 7.42 4.52 2.64
CA VAL A 36 7.78 4.91 4.01
C VAL A 36 6.63 4.52 4.94
N CYS A 37 6.81 3.46 5.71
CA CYS A 37 5.80 2.90 6.59
C CYS A 37 6.08 3.29 8.03
N PHE A 38 5.26 4.17 8.59
CA PHE A 38 5.28 4.44 10.03
C PHE A 38 4.59 3.30 10.77
N ILE A 39 5.25 2.80 11.82
CA ILE A 39 4.76 1.71 12.65
C ILE A 39 4.26 2.30 13.98
N GLY A 40 3.01 2.03 14.34
CA GLY A 40 2.42 2.48 15.62
C GLY A 40 2.46 1.42 16.72
N SER A 41 2.31 0.15 16.36
CA SER A 41 2.24 -0.98 17.30
C SER A 41 2.88 -2.25 16.71
N GLU A 42 3.10 -3.28 17.54
CA GLU A 42 3.57 -4.59 17.07
C GLU A 42 2.62 -5.23 16.04
N GLU A 43 1.30 -5.03 16.19
CA GLU A 43 0.33 -5.46 15.17
C GLU A 43 0.57 -4.73 13.85
N GLY A 44 0.83 -3.42 13.90
CA GLY A 44 1.22 -2.63 12.73
C GLY A 44 2.43 -3.21 12.00
N GLN A 45 3.46 -3.67 12.73
CA GLN A 45 4.66 -4.28 12.12
C GLN A 45 4.29 -5.44 11.21
N ARG A 46 3.44 -6.37 11.68
CA ARG A 46 3.05 -7.56 10.91
C ARG A 46 2.21 -7.26 9.66
N LEU A 47 1.57 -6.09 9.61
CA LEU A 47 0.74 -5.68 8.46
C LEU A 47 1.56 -5.20 7.27
N TYR A 48 2.72 -4.57 7.54
CA TYR A 48 3.52 -3.92 6.49
C TYR A 48 4.67 -4.79 5.96
N LEU A 49 5.11 -5.80 6.70
CA LEU A 49 6.35 -6.56 6.41
C LEU A 49 6.22 -7.68 5.36
N LYS A 50 5.07 -7.84 4.68
CA LYS A 50 4.81 -9.00 3.81
C LYS A 50 5.09 -8.81 2.31
N GLU A 51 5.46 -7.62 1.84
CA GLU A 51 5.50 -7.34 0.40
C GLU A 51 6.91 -7.05 -0.15
N GLU A 52 7.42 -7.94 -0.99
CA GLU A 52 8.80 -7.87 -1.54
C GLU A 52 8.95 -7.05 -2.84
N ARG A 53 7.87 -6.43 -3.34
CA ARG A 53 7.87 -5.81 -4.67
C ARG A 53 8.41 -4.39 -4.71
N ASN A 54 8.45 -3.67 -3.58
CA ASN A 54 8.83 -2.27 -3.51
C ASN A 54 9.87 -2.04 -2.42
N HIS A 55 10.70 -1.02 -2.58
CA HIS A 55 11.57 -0.58 -1.51
C HIS A 55 10.70 -0.07 -0.37
N THR A 56 10.90 -0.59 0.84
CA THR A 56 10.09 -0.24 2.00
C THR A 56 10.98 0.11 3.18
N LEU A 57 10.87 1.36 3.63
CA LEU A 57 11.49 1.88 4.83
C LEU A 57 10.46 1.89 5.96
N PHE A 58 10.68 1.02 6.93
CA PHE A 58 9.89 0.92 8.15
C PHE A 58 10.46 1.86 9.20
N VAL A 59 9.68 2.83 9.68
CA VAL A 59 10.09 3.78 10.70
C VAL A 59 9.37 3.45 12.00
N MET A 60 10.13 3.09 13.03
CA MET A 60 9.60 2.75 14.35
C MET A 60 9.46 4.00 15.23
N PRO A 61 8.53 3.99 16.20
CA PRO A 61 8.38 5.10 17.12
C PRO A 61 9.65 5.24 17.97
N PRO A 62 9.90 6.43 18.53
CA PRO A 62 11.03 6.64 19.43
C PRO A 62 10.97 5.67 20.62
N ASN A 63 12.11 5.07 20.99
CA ASN A 63 12.18 4.17 22.15
C ASN A 63 11.74 4.93 23.43
N GLN A 64 10.69 4.44 24.08
CA GLN A 64 10.31 4.85 25.43
C GLN A 64 11.14 4.03 26.43
N ASP A 65 12.46 4.25 26.49
CA ASP A 65 13.27 3.63 27.55
C ASP A 65 13.11 4.42 28.85
N ASP A 66 12.80 3.70 29.93
CA ASP A 66 12.59 4.17 31.32
C ASP A 66 13.81 4.95 31.89
N GLY A 67 13.92 6.23 31.54
CA GLY A 67 14.81 7.17 32.24
C GLY A 67 15.93 7.82 31.42
N LYS A 68 15.95 7.71 30.10
CA LYS A 68 16.85 8.52 29.24
C LYS A 68 16.11 9.69 28.59
N PRO A 69 16.82 10.79 28.23
CA PRO A 69 16.17 12.04 27.84
C PRO A 69 15.18 11.82 26.70
N GLN A 70 13.93 12.21 26.96
CA GLN A 70 12.83 12.18 26.02
C GLN A 70 13.27 12.81 24.70
N LEU A 71 13.09 12.05 23.64
CA LEU A 71 13.38 12.45 22.28
C LEU A 71 12.58 13.74 21.97
N THR A 72 13.26 14.88 21.79
CA THR A 72 12.56 16.11 21.39
C THR A 72 12.06 15.94 19.96
N MET A 73 10.79 16.21 19.73
CA MET A 73 10.11 16.04 18.43
C MET A 73 10.88 16.61 17.23
N VAL A 74 11.50 17.78 17.37
CA VAL A 74 12.30 18.41 16.31
C VAL A 74 13.47 17.54 15.84
N ASN A 75 14.13 16.84 16.76
CA ASN A 75 15.23 15.92 16.43
C ASN A 75 14.70 14.65 15.76
N TYR A 76 13.51 14.17 16.15
CA TYR A 76 12.84 13.06 15.47
C TYR A 76 12.55 13.41 14.00
N GLU A 77 11.87 14.55 13.80
CA GLU A 77 11.46 15.06 12.50
C GLU A 77 12.65 15.16 11.54
N LYS A 78 13.72 15.81 11.99
CA LYS A 78 14.95 15.97 11.22
C LYS A 78 15.57 14.61 10.88
N CYS A 79 15.76 13.74 11.86
CA CYS A 79 16.43 12.47 11.65
C CYS A 79 15.62 11.49 10.79
N VAL A 80 14.28 11.46 10.92
CA VAL A 80 13.41 10.66 10.03
C VAL A 80 13.45 11.20 8.60
N ASN A 81 13.32 12.51 8.42
CA ASN A 81 13.37 13.11 7.08
C ASN A 81 14.73 12.86 6.41
N GLU A 82 15.85 13.08 7.13
CA GLU A 82 17.18 12.76 6.61
C GLU A 82 17.34 11.27 6.26
N LEU A 83 16.76 10.37 7.06
CA LEU A 83 16.75 8.94 6.78
C LEU A 83 15.99 8.62 5.49
N VAL A 84 14.81 9.21 5.30
CA VAL A 84 14.00 9.03 4.08
C VAL A 84 14.74 9.54 2.86
N GLU A 85 15.27 10.77 2.90
CA GLU A 85 15.98 11.37 1.75
C GLU A 85 17.25 10.59 1.40
N LYS A 86 18.07 10.21 2.38
CA LYS A 86 19.27 9.37 2.14
C LYS A 86 18.93 8.01 1.57
N THR A 87 17.81 7.41 2.02
CA THR A 87 17.34 6.13 1.50
C THR A 87 16.88 6.28 0.05
N ALA A 88 16.11 7.32 -0.27
CA ALA A 88 15.67 7.62 -1.62
C ALA A 88 16.85 7.88 -2.56
N GLU A 89 17.83 8.69 -2.14
CA GLU A 89 19.05 8.97 -2.91
C GLU A 89 19.85 7.70 -3.18
N LYS A 90 20.10 6.87 -2.15
CA LYS A 90 20.82 5.59 -2.28
C LYS A 90 20.14 4.66 -3.27
N LEU A 91 18.81 4.65 -3.30
CA LEU A 91 18.01 3.81 -4.18
C LEU A 91 17.67 4.48 -5.52
N LYS A 92 18.16 5.71 -5.77
CA LYS A 92 17.88 6.53 -6.97
C LYS A 92 16.38 6.79 -7.21
N ILE A 93 15.62 6.93 -6.13
CA ILE A 93 14.17 7.17 -6.14
C ILE A 93 13.92 8.68 -6.20
N ASN A 94 13.10 9.11 -7.15
CA ASN A 94 12.65 10.49 -7.20
C ASN A 94 11.71 10.78 -6.02
N ARG A 95 11.84 11.95 -5.36
CA ARG A 95 10.98 12.38 -4.25
C ARG A 95 9.48 12.26 -4.57
N LYS A 96 9.07 12.50 -5.82
CA LYS A 96 7.67 12.37 -6.26
C LYS A 96 7.12 10.93 -6.18
N ASN A 97 8.01 9.94 -6.11
CA ASN A 97 7.70 8.51 -6.00
C ASN A 97 7.84 7.99 -4.56
N ILE A 98 7.92 8.87 -3.57
CA ILE A 98 7.85 8.51 -2.15
C ILE A 98 6.38 8.43 -1.74
N LEU A 99 5.98 7.26 -1.24
CA LEU A 99 4.64 7.02 -0.72
C LEU A 99 4.72 6.82 0.80
N VAL A 100 3.86 7.48 1.56
CA VAL A 100 3.87 7.40 3.03
C VAL A 100 2.64 6.64 3.54
N PHE A 101 2.83 5.73 4.47
CA PHE A 101 1.78 4.86 5.01
C PHE A 101 1.76 4.90 6.53
N GLY A 102 0.57 4.71 7.09
CA GLY A 102 0.39 4.53 8.52
C GLY A 102 -1.06 4.20 8.86
N TYR A 103 -1.24 3.57 10.02
CA TYR A 103 -2.54 3.26 10.61
C TYR A 103 -2.56 3.76 12.06
N ASP A 104 -3.71 4.22 12.55
CA ASP A 104 -3.90 4.68 13.93
C ASP A 104 -2.97 5.84 14.32
N GLU A 105 -2.16 5.74 15.37
CA GLU A 105 -1.19 6.80 15.72
C GLU A 105 -0.15 7.03 14.60
N ALA A 106 0.28 5.95 13.94
CA ALA A 106 1.21 6.04 12.83
C ALA A 106 0.59 6.68 11.57
N ALA A 107 -0.74 6.58 11.40
CA ALA A 107 -1.45 7.30 10.34
C ALA A 107 -1.30 8.81 10.52
N THR A 108 -1.37 9.31 11.75
CA THR A 108 -1.20 10.74 12.02
C THR A 108 0.24 11.19 11.77
N MET A 109 1.23 10.36 12.10
CA MET A 109 2.63 10.63 11.77
C MET A 109 2.87 10.63 10.25
N ALA A 110 2.35 9.62 9.54
CA ALA A 110 2.41 9.55 8.10
C ALA A 110 1.81 10.79 7.44
N LEU A 111 0.64 11.23 7.90
CA LEU A 111 -0.01 12.44 7.42
C LEU A 111 0.82 13.69 7.73
N TYR A 112 1.34 13.82 8.96
CA TYR A 112 2.22 14.93 9.34
C TYR A 112 3.42 15.04 8.41
N PHE A 113 4.17 13.94 8.23
CA PHE A 113 5.37 13.94 7.40
C PHE A 113 5.05 14.25 5.94
N THR A 114 3.94 13.73 5.43
CA THR A 114 3.49 14.00 4.06
C THR A 114 3.24 15.49 3.85
N MET A 115 2.52 16.11 4.79
CA MET A 115 2.13 17.52 4.70
C MET A 115 3.32 18.45 4.92
N TYR A 116 4.13 18.18 5.95
CA TYR A 116 5.22 19.05 6.39
C TYR A 116 6.46 18.95 5.49
N PHE A 117 6.78 17.75 5.01
CA PHE A 117 7.92 17.52 4.11
C PHE A 117 7.48 17.37 2.65
N HIS A 118 6.23 17.67 2.30
CA HIS A 118 5.75 17.65 0.91
C HIS A 118 6.02 16.32 0.19
N TYR A 119 5.74 15.20 0.84
CA TYR A 119 5.73 13.91 0.13
C TYR A 119 4.46 13.81 -0.71
N ASN A 120 4.58 13.25 -1.91
CA ASN A 120 3.56 13.42 -2.96
C ASN A 120 2.29 12.60 -2.72
N HIS A 121 2.39 11.52 -1.92
CA HIS A 121 1.28 10.62 -1.66
C HIS A 121 1.28 10.11 -0.23
N ALA A 122 0.08 9.99 0.33
CA ALA A 122 -0.14 9.29 1.59
C ALA A 122 -1.34 8.36 1.52
N ILE A 123 -1.22 7.21 2.17
CA ILE A 123 -2.31 6.28 2.39
C ILE A 123 -2.49 6.12 3.91
N ILE A 124 -3.56 6.68 4.43
CA ILE A 124 -3.75 6.90 5.87
C ILE A 124 -4.94 6.09 6.35
N GLY A 125 -4.74 5.28 7.39
CA GLY A 125 -5.80 4.46 7.99
C GLY A 125 -6.16 4.91 9.41
N ASP A 126 -7.42 5.30 9.60
CA ASP A 126 -8.04 5.56 10.92
C ASP A 126 -7.15 6.38 11.91
N PRO A 127 -6.62 7.55 11.51
CA PRO A 127 -5.71 8.34 12.32
C PRO A 127 -6.34 8.78 13.64
N VAL A 128 -5.57 8.65 14.72
CA VAL A 128 -5.90 9.26 16.02
C VAL A 128 -5.25 10.63 16.13
N VAL A 129 -6.05 11.65 16.41
CA VAL A 129 -5.52 12.99 16.66
C VAL A 129 -4.65 12.95 17.91
N MET A 130 -3.38 13.31 17.74
CA MET A 130 -2.36 13.17 18.77
C MET A 130 -2.53 14.27 19.83
N ALA A 131 -3.48 14.08 20.75
CA ALA A 131 -3.74 15.00 21.85
C ALA A 131 -2.65 14.96 22.94
N LYS A 132 -1.90 13.86 23.05
CA LYS A 132 -0.95 13.63 24.17
C LYS A 132 0.50 13.37 23.78
N TYR A 133 0.80 13.00 22.54
CA TYR A 133 2.07 12.32 22.25
C TYR A 133 3.05 13.08 21.35
N TYR A 134 2.60 14.10 20.60
CA TYR A 134 3.44 14.74 19.59
C TYR A 134 3.14 16.24 19.48
N ILE A 135 3.95 17.08 20.15
CA ILE A 135 3.91 18.55 19.99
C ILE A 135 4.85 18.91 18.83
N PHE A 136 4.28 19.22 17.67
CA PHE A 136 5.03 19.68 16.50
C PHE A 136 5.37 21.16 16.64
N GLN A 137 6.65 21.52 16.61
CA GLN A 137 7.05 22.93 16.68
C GLN A 137 6.91 23.58 15.30
N GLN A 138 6.09 24.64 15.21
CA GLN A 138 6.21 25.59 14.12
C GLN A 138 7.27 26.64 14.48
N ASN A 139 8.31 26.75 13.65
CA ASN A 139 9.40 27.72 13.70
C ASN A 139 10.45 27.61 14.83
N PRO A 140 11.76 27.55 14.51
CA PRO A 140 12.84 27.61 15.51
C PRO A 140 12.95 28.97 16.23
N LEU A 141 12.21 30.00 15.78
CA LEU A 141 12.26 31.36 16.33
C LEU A 141 11.15 31.69 17.35
N LYS A 142 10.18 30.80 17.59
CA LYS A 142 9.17 31.00 18.65
C LYS A 142 8.90 29.70 19.41
N PRO A 143 9.58 29.47 20.55
CA PRO A 143 9.33 28.31 21.37
C PRO A 143 8.02 28.47 22.14
N ARG A 144 7.30 27.34 22.28
CA ARG A 144 6.06 27.11 23.05
C ARG A 144 4.74 27.28 22.28
N LEU A 145 4.28 26.20 21.66
CA LEU A 145 2.85 25.88 21.67
C LEU A 145 2.50 25.38 23.08
N LYS A 146 2.20 26.32 23.98
CA LYS A 146 1.45 25.99 25.21
C LYS A 146 0.02 25.66 24.78
N THR A 147 -0.52 24.56 25.28
CA THR A 147 -1.92 24.09 25.17
C THR A 147 -2.36 23.47 23.82
N GLU A 148 -2.77 22.21 23.90
CA GLU A 148 -3.77 21.51 23.07
C GLU A 148 -3.98 22.02 21.63
N THR A 149 -2.93 21.99 20.82
CA THR A 149 -3.10 22.27 19.39
C THR A 149 -3.24 20.95 18.66
N ARG A 150 -4.49 20.51 18.46
CA ARG A 150 -4.85 19.38 17.60
C ARG A 150 -4.19 19.56 16.21
N ILE A 151 -3.73 18.46 15.60
CA ILE A 151 -2.92 18.47 14.37
C ILE A 151 -3.66 19.05 13.15
N ASP A 152 -4.97 18.86 13.13
CA ASP A 152 -5.92 19.45 12.18
C ASP A 152 -5.84 20.99 12.15
N LYS A 153 -5.73 21.67 13.30
CA LYS A 153 -5.57 23.13 13.40
C LYS A 153 -4.23 23.60 12.84
N MET A 154 -3.19 22.78 13.01
CA MET A 154 -1.88 23.05 12.42
C MET A 154 -1.96 22.93 10.89
N PHE A 155 -2.59 21.87 10.39
CA PHE A 155 -2.80 21.70 8.95
C PHE A 155 -3.65 22.81 8.37
N GLN A 156 -4.75 23.19 9.02
CA GLN A 156 -5.64 24.27 8.56
C GLN A 156 -4.84 25.55 8.23
N LYS A 157 -3.89 25.92 9.11
CA LYS A 157 -3.02 27.09 8.94
C LYS A 157 -1.86 26.89 7.95
N MET A 158 -1.56 25.66 7.56
CA MET A 158 -0.49 25.36 6.61
C MET A 158 -0.88 25.80 5.21
N TYR A 159 -0.05 26.65 4.61
CA TYR A 159 -0.14 27.00 3.20
C TYR A 159 0.40 25.83 2.37
N ILE A 160 -0.35 25.42 1.35
CA ILE A 160 0.04 24.34 0.43
C ILE A 160 0.00 24.94 -0.97
N ASP A 161 1.18 25.11 -1.55
CA ASP A 161 1.32 25.48 -2.96
C ASP A 161 0.88 24.33 -3.87
N ASN A 162 0.25 24.68 -4.99
CA ASN A 162 -0.21 23.72 -6.00
C ASN A 162 0.92 22.82 -6.54
N PHE A 163 2.17 23.28 -6.52
CA PHE A 163 3.32 22.53 -7.03
C PHE A 163 3.69 21.31 -6.19
N ASN A 164 3.34 21.31 -4.90
CA ASN A 164 3.69 20.26 -3.93
C ASN A 164 2.45 19.74 -3.19
N GLN A 165 1.31 19.70 -3.88
CA GLN A 165 0.04 19.33 -3.29
C GLN A 165 -0.04 17.78 -3.13
N PRO A 166 -0.03 17.26 -1.89
CA PRO A 166 -0.03 15.81 -1.67
C PRO A 166 -1.38 15.18 -2.06
N ASN A 167 -1.32 13.93 -2.50
CA ASN A 167 -2.48 13.10 -2.78
C ASN A 167 -2.74 12.16 -1.59
N ILE A 168 -3.78 12.44 -0.82
CA ILE A 168 -4.09 11.69 0.39
C ILE A 168 -5.26 10.74 0.13
N HIS A 169 -5.04 9.46 0.39
CA HIS A 169 -6.03 8.40 0.36
C HIS A 169 -6.35 7.97 1.78
N PHE A 170 -7.64 7.92 2.11
CA PHE A 170 -8.10 7.78 3.48
C PHE A 170 -8.94 6.52 3.67
N TYR A 171 -8.66 5.76 4.74
CA TYR A 171 -9.44 4.59 5.14
C TYR A 171 -9.91 4.70 6.58
N SER A 172 -11.14 4.26 6.85
CA SER A 172 -11.64 4.10 8.22
C SER A 172 -12.60 2.92 8.33
N GLY A 173 -12.55 2.22 9.45
CA GLY A 173 -13.64 1.29 9.80
C GLY A 173 -14.94 2.06 10.04
N SER A 174 -16.09 1.47 9.68
CA SER A 174 -17.41 2.10 9.92
C SER A 174 -17.71 2.31 11.39
N ASN A 175 -17.20 1.43 12.26
CA ASN A 175 -17.44 1.45 13.71
C ASN A 175 -16.27 2.10 14.46
N SER A 176 -15.35 2.78 13.75
CA SER A 176 -14.26 3.49 14.41
C SER A 176 -14.84 4.59 15.30
N GLN A 177 -14.59 4.50 16.60
CA GLN A 177 -14.94 5.55 17.55
C GLN A 177 -14.10 6.82 17.32
N ASN A 178 -12.92 6.67 16.70
CA ASN A 178 -12.06 7.78 16.31
C ASN A 178 -12.70 8.58 15.17
N TYR A 179 -13.52 7.92 14.33
CA TYR A 179 -14.11 8.58 13.16
C TYR A 179 -14.95 9.80 13.55
N GLU A 180 -15.92 9.58 14.45
CA GLU A 180 -16.89 10.60 14.85
C GLU A 180 -16.26 11.70 15.71
N LYS A 181 -15.24 11.36 16.50
CA LYS A 181 -14.60 12.31 17.42
C LYS A 181 -13.55 13.19 16.74
N GLU A 182 -12.73 12.59 15.88
CA GLU A 182 -11.45 13.18 15.47
C GLU A 182 -11.26 13.23 13.95
N VAL A 183 -11.56 12.15 13.26
CA VAL A 183 -11.30 12.02 11.82
C VAL A 183 -12.20 12.90 10.96
N LYS A 184 -13.48 13.05 11.33
CA LYS A 184 -14.45 13.78 10.51
C LYS A 184 -14.01 15.21 10.22
N TYR A 185 -13.48 15.89 11.24
CA TYR A 185 -12.96 17.25 11.09
C TYR A 185 -11.66 17.26 10.27
N LEU A 186 -10.76 16.30 10.49
CA LEU A 186 -9.54 16.18 9.70
C LEU A 186 -9.86 16.00 8.20
N ILE A 187 -10.80 15.11 7.86
CA ILE A 187 -11.27 14.92 6.48
C ILE A 187 -11.73 16.24 5.86
N GLN A 188 -12.52 17.03 6.60
CA GLN A 188 -12.98 18.34 6.13
C GLN A 188 -11.79 19.27 5.82
N VAL A 189 -10.79 19.35 6.71
CA VAL A 189 -9.59 20.16 6.48
C VAL A 189 -8.81 19.69 5.23
N LEU A 190 -8.72 18.38 4.99
CA LEU A 190 -8.06 17.82 3.80
C LEU A 190 -8.87 18.08 2.51
N GLN A 191 -10.20 18.11 2.58
CA GLN A 191 -11.08 18.46 1.46
C GLN A 191 -10.97 19.95 1.11
N GLU A 192 -11.02 20.83 2.11
CA GLU A 192 -10.85 22.28 1.93
C GLU A 192 -9.51 22.64 1.28
N LYS A 193 -8.47 21.82 1.51
CA LYS A 193 -7.15 21.96 0.89
C LYS A 193 -7.00 21.26 -0.45
N ALA A 194 -8.05 20.63 -0.97
CA ALA A 194 -8.06 19.88 -2.23
C ALA A 194 -7.00 18.75 -2.34
N ILE A 195 -6.52 18.24 -1.20
CA ILE A 195 -5.49 17.20 -1.09
C ILE A 195 -6.07 15.81 -0.86
N LEU A 196 -7.33 15.72 -0.43
CA LEU A 196 -8.01 14.44 -0.25
C LEU A 196 -8.47 13.88 -1.59
N LYS A 197 -7.95 12.70 -1.98
CA LYS A 197 -8.26 12.05 -3.26
C LYS A 197 -9.27 10.92 -3.14
N SER A 198 -9.24 10.15 -2.06
CA SER A 198 -10.25 9.12 -1.82
C SER A 198 -10.52 8.92 -0.32
N ILE A 199 -11.74 8.50 -0.02
CA ILE A 199 -12.16 8.07 1.32
C ILE A 199 -12.89 6.75 1.15
N GLU A 200 -12.44 5.71 1.86
CA GLU A 200 -13.10 4.41 1.87
C GLU A 200 -13.48 4.04 3.31
N ARG A 201 -14.78 3.91 3.57
CA ARG A 201 -15.30 3.43 4.86
C ARG A 201 -15.87 2.02 4.68
N LYS A 202 -15.33 1.04 5.40
CA LYS A 202 -15.81 -0.35 5.35
C LYS A 202 -16.37 -0.84 6.67
N ARG A 203 -17.44 -1.63 6.58
CA ARG A 203 -18.13 -2.18 7.76
C ARG A 203 -17.36 -3.33 8.41
N ASN A 204 -17.13 -3.23 9.72
CA ASN A 204 -16.53 -4.29 10.56
C ASN A 204 -15.11 -4.76 10.21
N VAL A 205 -14.34 -4.00 9.42
CA VAL A 205 -13.01 -4.45 8.96
C VAL A 205 -11.84 -3.80 9.70
N GLY A 206 -12.03 -2.65 10.36
CA GLY A 206 -11.02 -2.00 11.23
C GLY A 206 -9.58 -2.06 10.69
N VAL A 207 -8.62 -2.34 11.58
CA VAL A 207 -7.20 -2.57 11.25
C VAL A 207 -7.03 -3.66 10.18
N LYS A 208 -7.85 -4.73 10.23
CA LYS A 208 -7.74 -5.87 9.31
C LYS A 208 -8.03 -5.52 7.85
N GLY A 209 -8.87 -4.51 7.60
CA GLY A 209 -9.20 -4.08 6.25
C GLY A 209 -8.20 -3.09 5.64
N TYR A 210 -7.36 -2.46 6.47
CA TYR A 210 -6.41 -1.46 6.00
C TYR A 210 -5.33 -2.02 5.05
N PRO A 211 -4.73 -3.21 5.27
CA PRO A 211 -3.79 -3.78 4.31
C PRO A 211 -4.36 -3.92 2.90
N GLY A 212 -5.60 -4.40 2.77
CA GLY A 212 -6.25 -4.52 1.47
C GLY A 212 -6.48 -3.16 0.80
N PHE A 213 -6.91 -2.16 1.58
CA PHE A 213 -7.04 -0.79 1.10
C PHE A 213 -5.70 -0.19 0.65
N MET A 214 -4.65 -0.40 1.45
CA MET A 214 -3.29 0.06 1.20
C MET A 214 -2.73 -0.57 -0.07
N THR A 215 -2.77 -1.90 -0.18
CA THR A 215 -2.29 -2.62 -1.37
C THR A 215 -3.04 -2.15 -2.62
N LYS A 216 -4.36 -2.00 -2.57
CA LYS A 216 -5.17 -1.48 -3.70
C LYS A 216 -4.67 -0.11 -4.17
N HIS A 217 -4.63 0.88 -3.28
CA HIS A 217 -4.28 2.26 -3.65
C HIS A 217 -2.81 2.40 -4.02
N LYS A 218 -1.92 1.66 -3.36
CA LYS A 218 -0.50 1.58 -3.72
C LYS A 218 -0.34 1.07 -5.16
N ASN A 219 -1.04 -0.01 -5.53
CA ASN A 219 -0.96 -0.56 -6.88
C ASN A 219 -1.47 0.42 -7.94
N ILE A 220 -2.53 1.18 -7.63
CA ILE A 220 -3.05 2.26 -8.50
C ILE A 220 -1.98 3.36 -8.68
N LEU A 221 -1.43 3.88 -7.58
CA LEU A 221 -0.44 4.98 -7.61
C LEU A 221 0.85 4.62 -8.33
N MET A 222 1.27 3.36 -8.20
CA MET A 222 2.45 2.82 -8.87
C MET A 222 2.15 2.30 -10.28
N ASN A 223 0.88 2.36 -10.72
CA ASN A 223 0.39 1.74 -11.94
C ASN A 223 0.92 0.31 -12.09
N GLN A 224 0.79 -0.56 -11.09
CA GLN A 224 1.36 -1.92 -11.12
C GLN A 224 0.44 -2.91 -11.86
N LEU A 225 1.02 -3.82 -12.65
CA LEU A 225 0.25 -4.91 -13.25
C LEU A 225 -0.30 -5.86 -12.17
N THR A 226 -1.63 -5.93 -12.09
CA THR A 226 -2.37 -6.79 -11.17
C THR A 226 -3.59 -7.39 -11.86
N CYS A 227 -4.12 -8.48 -11.31
CA CYS A 227 -5.32 -9.18 -11.77
C CYS A 227 -6.20 -9.40 -10.55
N GLU A 228 -7.48 -9.05 -10.65
CA GLU A 228 -8.44 -9.25 -9.57
C GLU A 228 -8.86 -10.72 -9.52
N GLU A 229 -9.24 -11.27 -10.68
CA GLU A 229 -9.71 -12.64 -10.77
C GLU A 229 -9.52 -13.21 -12.19
N VAL A 230 -9.46 -14.53 -12.31
CA VAL A 230 -9.69 -15.23 -13.57
C VAL A 230 -10.97 -16.04 -13.42
N ILE A 231 -11.99 -15.72 -14.21
CA ILE A 231 -13.26 -16.42 -14.22
C ILE A 231 -13.30 -17.37 -15.42
N ALA A 232 -13.89 -18.55 -15.23
CA ALA A 232 -14.15 -19.50 -16.30
C ALA A 232 -15.64 -19.88 -16.28
N TRP A 233 -16.40 -19.38 -17.26
CA TRP A 233 -17.80 -19.77 -17.44
C TRP A 233 -17.88 -20.98 -18.36
N GLN A 234 -18.66 -21.97 -17.94
CA GLN A 234 -18.82 -23.22 -18.67
C GLN A 234 -20.25 -23.37 -19.18
N TYR A 235 -20.38 -23.82 -20.42
CA TYR A 235 -21.63 -24.24 -21.02
C TYR A 235 -21.41 -25.53 -21.81
N GLY A 236 -21.82 -26.67 -21.24
CA GLY A 236 -21.49 -27.99 -21.77
C GLY A 236 -19.97 -28.21 -21.78
N HIS A 237 -19.42 -28.48 -22.97
CA HIS A 237 -17.99 -28.65 -23.24
C HIS A 237 -17.29 -27.36 -23.69
N LYS A 238 -18.00 -26.22 -23.71
CA LYS A 238 -17.44 -24.92 -24.07
C LYS A 238 -17.13 -24.12 -22.80
N VAL A 239 -16.00 -23.42 -22.82
CA VAL A 239 -15.52 -22.59 -21.72
C VAL A 239 -15.14 -21.22 -22.24
N LEU A 240 -15.63 -20.17 -21.59
CA LEU A 240 -15.14 -18.80 -21.75
C LEU A 240 -14.30 -18.47 -20.52
N ALA A 241 -13.00 -18.30 -20.72
CA ALA A 241 -12.10 -17.78 -19.70
C ALA A 241 -11.95 -16.27 -19.85
N GLU A 242 -12.02 -15.54 -18.74
CA GLU A 242 -11.85 -14.09 -18.69
C GLU A 242 -10.94 -13.69 -17.54
N CYS A 243 -10.02 -12.78 -17.85
CA CYS A 243 -9.12 -12.17 -16.90
C CYS A 243 -9.70 -10.80 -16.49
N LEU A 244 -10.14 -10.67 -15.24
CA LEU A 244 -10.63 -9.42 -14.70
C LEU A 244 -9.47 -8.58 -14.19
N LEU A 245 -9.27 -7.44 -14.87
CA LEU A 245 -8.33 -6.42 -14.47
C LEU A 245 -9.03 -5.33 -13.66
N PRO A 246 -8.32 -4.69 -12.71
CA PRO A 246 -8.83 -3.52 -12.03
C PRO A 246 -9.03 -2.36 -13.02
N GLU A 247 -9.96 -1.46 -12.70
CA GLU A 247 -10.40 -0.35 -13.56
C GLU A 247 -9.25 0.46 -14.19
N TYR A 248 -8.19 0.76 -13.43
CA TYR A 248 -7.03 1.53 -13.90
C TYR A 248 -6.19 0.81 -14.99
N LEU A 249 -6.42 -0.48 -15.22
CA LEU A 249 -5.75 -1.28 -16.26
C LEU A 249 -6.70 -1.77 -17.37
N GLN A 250 -8.02 -1.64 -17.21
CA GLN A 250 -8.99 -2.21 -18.17
C GLN A 250 -8.83 -1.65 -19.59
N ASN A 251 -8.37 -0.41 -19.72
CA ASN A 251 -8.17 0.26 -21.00
C ASN A 251 -6.71 0.25 -21.49
N ASP A 252 -5.80 -0.44 -20.78
CA ASP A 252 -4.39 -0.52 -21.14
C ASP A 252 -4.17 -1.52 -22.28
N LYS A 253 -4.09 -0.99 -23.50
CA LYS A 253 -3.88 -1.77 -24.74
C LYS A 253 -2.50 -2.42 -24.85
N THR A 254 -1.59 -2.17 -23.91
CA THR A 254 -0.25 -2.78 -23.90
C THR A 254 -0.22 -4.11 -23.15
N ILE A 255 -1.32 -4.47 -22.47
CA ILE A 255 -1.45 -5.72 -21.73
C ILE A 255 -1.80 -6.87 -22.68
N GLN A 256 -1.11 -7.99 -22.50
CA GLN A 256 -1.33 -9.20 -23.28
C GLN A 256 -1.50 -10.42 -22.37
N TYR A 257 -2.27 -11.39 -22.86
CA TYR A 257 -2.75 -12.54 -22.11
C TYR A 257 -2.43 -13.83 -22.83
N ALA A 258 -2.06 -14.87 -22.09
CA ALA A 258 -1.98 -16.24 -22.60
C ALA A 258 -2.72 -17.18 -21.64
N PHE A 259 -3.67 -17.93 -22.17
CA PHE A 259 -4.57 -18.85 -21.47
C PHE A 259 -4.12 -20.30 -21.65
N TYR A 260 -3.88 -20.98 -20.52
CA TYR A 260 -3.42 -22.36 -20.46
C TYR A 260 -4.46 -23.15 -19.68
N PHE A 261 -5.14 -24.09 -20.34
CA PHE A 261 -6.18 -24.92 -19.75
C PHE A 261 -5.55 -26.21 -19.27
N TYR A 262 -5.74 -26.55 -18.00
CA TYR A 262 -5.19 -27.75 -17.38
C TYR A 262 -6.33 -28.66 -16.95
N GLN A 263 -6.25 -29.94 -17.32
CA GLN A 263 -7.10 -30.98 -16.75
C GLN A 263 -6.46 -31.51 -15.47
N ILE A 264 -7.24 -31.62 -14.40
CA ILE A 264 -6.76 -32.11 -13.11
C ILE A 264 -6.28 -33.56 -13.26
N GLY A 265 -5.06 -33.83 -12.81
CA GLY A 265 -4.42 -35.14 -12.93
C GLY A 265 -3.50 -35.29 -14.16
N LYS A 266 -3.53 -34.33 -15.10
CA LYS A 266 -2.54 -34.25 -16.19
C LYS A 266 -1.42 -33.27 -15.83
N ASN A 267 -0.19 -33.62 -16.20
CA ASN A 267 1.00 -32.79 -15.92
C ASN A 267 1.12 -31.59 -16.88
N ASP A 268 0.56 -31.71 -18.09
CA ASP A 268 0.59 -30.68 -19.11
C ASP A 268 -0.77 -30.01 -19.31
N ALA A 269 -0.74 -28.77 -19.77
CA ALA A 269 -1.95 -28.07 -20.19
C ALA A 269 -2.51 -28.77 -21.44
N SER A 270 -3.81 -29.09 -21.41
CA SER A 270 -4.54 -29.65 -22.55
C SER A 270 -4.61 -28.65 -23.71
N HIS A 271 -4.60 -27.35 -23.39
CA HIS A 271 -4.58 -26.28 -24.39
C HIS A 271 -3.72 -25.11 -23.95
N LYS A 272 -2.97 -24.52 -24.88
CA LYS A 272 -2.09 -23.37 -24.65
C LYS A 272 -2.27 -22.36 -25.77
N THR A 273 -2.32 -21.09 -25.41
CA THR A 273 -2.37 -19.99 -26.37
C THR A 273 -1.08 -19.18 -26.33
N LYS A 274 -0.77 -18.51 -27.44
CA LYS A 274 0.25 -17.44 -27.45
C LYS A 274 -0.34 -16.18 -26.79
N TYR A 275 0.52 -15.23 -26.46
CA TYR A 275 0.08 -13.93 -25.99
C TYR A 275 -0.79 -13.23 -27.03
N GLN A 276 -1.94 -12.73 -26.59
CA GLN A 276 -2.94 -12.01 -27.37
C GLN A 276 -3.45 -10.80 -26.57
N ASP A 277 -4.05 -9.82 -27.25
CA ASP A 277 -4.51 -8.58 -26.60
C ASP A 277 -5.90 -8.73 -25.95
N SER A 278 -6.61 -9.84 -26.23
CA SER A 278 -7.91 -10.14 -25.63
C SER A 278 -7.76 -10.73 -24.23
N ALA A 279 -8.42 -10.08 -23.25
CA ALA A 279 -8.57 -10.59 -21.88
C ALA A 279 -9.54 -11.78 -21.78
N GLN A 280 -10.13 -12.20 -22.89
CA GLN A 280 -11.04 -13.33 -23.00
C GLN A 280 -10.53 -14.38 -23.99
N TYR A 281 -10.78 -15.65 -23.67
CA TYR A 281 -10.51 -16.77 -24.57
C TYR A 281 -11.58 -17.85 -24.50
N ARG A 282 -12.00 -18.36 -25.66
CA ARG A 282 -12.97 -19.45 -25.78
C ARG A 282 -12.24 -20.76 -26.05
N PHE A 283 -12.51 -21.76 -25.22
CA PHE A 283 -11.97 -23.11 -25.31
C PHE A 283 -13.10 -24.12 -25.43
N VAL A 284 -12.85 -25.20 -26.17
CA VAL A 284 -13.77 -26.31 -26.40
C VAL A 284 -13.01 -27.55 -25.95
N ALA A 285 -13.50 -28.25 -24.94
CA ALA A 285 -12.83 -29.41 -24.39
C ALA A 285 -13.20 -30.69 -25.15
N ASP A 286 -12.18 -31.47 -25.48
CA ASP A 286 -12.33 -32.76 -26.16
C ASP A 286 -12.63 -33.91 -25.18
N GLU A 287 -12.30 -33.73 -23.89
CA GLU A 287 -12.52 -34.74 -22.85
C GLU A 287 -13.30 -34.17 -21.66
N GLY A 288 -14.18 -34.99 -21.10
CA GLY A 288 -14.81 -34.71 -19.80
C GLY A 288 -13.79 -34.70 -18.66
N GLY A 289 -14.09 -33.98 -17.58
CA GLY A 289 -13.25 -33.96 -16.38
C GLY A 289 -13.22 -32.61 -15.67
N SER A 290 -12.38 -32.52 -14.65
CA SER A 290 -12.15 -31.29 -13.90
C SER A 290 -11.00 -30.50 -14.51
N TYR A 291 -11.17 -29.20 -14.65
CA TYR A 291 -10.21 -28.30 -15.27
C TYR A 291 -9.97 -27.05 -14.41
N PHE A 292 -8.89 -26.34 -14.70
CA PHE A 292 -8.69 -24.94 -14.31
C PHE A 292 -7.93 -24.20 -15.42
N VAL A 293 -8.04 -22.87 -15.45
CA VAL A 293 -7.29 -22.03 -16.39
C VAL A 293 -6.20 -21.30 -15.63
N LYS A 294 -4.98 -21.33 -16.17
CA LYS A 294 -3.86 -20.48 -15.75
C LYS A 294 -3.66 -19.42 -16.80
N VAL A 295 -3.77 -18.15 -16.40
CA VAL A 295 -3.62 -16.99 -17.28
C VAL A 295 -2.30 -16.31 -16.97
N PHE A 296 -1.44 -16.22 -17.98
CA PHE A 296 -0.21 -15.44 -17.94
C PHE A 296 -0.50 -14.06 -18.50
N ILE A 297 -0.22 -13.02 -17.72
CA ILE A 297 -0.49 -11.63 -18.07
C ILE A 297 0.86 -10.92 -18.16
N ARG A 298 1.07 -10.15 -19.22
CA ARG A 298 2.29 -9.34 -19.39
C ARG A 298 1.98 -7.92 -19.80
N ARG A 299 2.84 -7.00 -19.38
CA ARG A 299 2.86 -5.60 -19.81
C ARG A 299 4.31 -5.14 -19.89
N GLY A 300 4.85 -5.04 -21.11
CA GLY A 300 6.28 -4.81 -21.32
C GLY A 300 7.14 -5.87 -20.60
N ARG A 301 7.89 -5.45 -19.57
CA ARG A 301 8.74 -6.34 -18.75
C ARG A 301 8.02 -6.94 -17.55
N GLU A 302 6.88 -6.39 -17.15
CA GLU A 302 6.08 -6.93 -16.05
C GLU A 302 5.35 -8.18 -16.50
N LYS A 303 5.38 -9.21 -15.65
CA LYS A 303 4.71 -10.48 -15.87
C LYS A 303 4.08 -10.93 -14.56
N MET A 304 2.88 -11.49 -14.67
CA MET A 304 2.23 -12.17 -13.56
C MET A 304 1.44 -13.37 -14.07
N THR A 305 0.93 -14.16 -13.14
CA THR A 305 0.12 -15.32 -13.46
C THR A 305 -0.96 -15.48 -12.41
N GLN A 306 -2.16 -15.83 -12.86
CA GLN A 306 -3.32 -16.05 -12.01
C GLN A 306 -4.07 -17.29 -12.47
N ASN A 307 -4.63 -18.04 -11.53
CA ASN A 307 -5.42 -19.23 -11.83
C ASN A 307 -6.90 -18.93 -11.60
N SER A 308 -7.76 -19.55 -12.39
CA SER A 308 -9.19 -19.65 -12.09
C SER A 308 -9.45 -20.65 -10.97
N SER A 309 -10.67 -20.60 -10.42
CA SER A 309 -11.26 -21.73 -9.70
C SER A 309 -11.37 -22.96 -10.61
N LYS A 310 -11.48 -24.15 -10.02
CA LYS A 310 -11.70 -25.40 -10.75
C LYS A 310 -13.14 -25.45 -11.27
N PHE A 311 -13.34 -26.00 -12.46
CA PHE A 311 -14.66 -26.24 -13.07
C PHE A 311 -14.71 -27.66 -13.67
N ARG A 312 -15.90 -28.21 -13.93
CA ARG A 312 -16.08 -29.60 -14.34
C ARG A 312 -16.86 -29.72 -15.64
N ILE A 313 -16.20 -30.21 -16.68
CA ILE A 313 -16.78 -30.47 -17.98
C ILE A 313 -17.38 -31.88 -18.03
N THR A 314 -18.60 -31.96 -18.55
CA THR A 314 -19.28 -33.22 -18.89
C THR A 314 -19.54 -33.22 -20.39
N ILE A 315 -19.11 -34.27 -21.07
CA ILE A 315 -19.42 -34.52 -22.48
C ILE A 315 -20.47 -35.62 -22.47
N VAL A 316 -21.67 -35.30 -22.97
CA VAL A 316 -22.73 -36.28 -23.18
C VAL A 316 -22.58 -36.74 -24.62
N GLU A 317 -22.25 -38.01 -24.82
CA GLU A 317 -22.42 -38.65 -26.14
C GLU A 317 -23.93 -38.88 -26.31
N ASP A 318 -24.54 -38.26 -27.33
CA ASP A 318 -25.91 -38.57 -27.71
C ASP A 318 -25.93 -40.01 -28.23
N PHE A 319 -26.59 -40.91 -27.49
CA PHE A 319 -26.77 -42.33 -27.84
C PHE A 319 -27.97 -42.54 -28.77
#